data_AF-C6SLG9-F1
#
_entry.id   AF-C6SLG9-F1
#
_cell.length_a   1.000
_cell.length_b   1.000
_cell.length_c   1.000
_cell.angle_alpha   90.00
_cell.angle_beta   90.00
_cell.angle_gamma   90.00
#
_symmetry.space_group_name_H-M   'P 1'
#
loop_
_entity.id
_entity.type
_entity.pdbx_description
1 polymer ?
#
loop_
_entity_poly.entity_id
_entity_poly.type
_entity_poly.pdbx_seq_one_letter_code
_entity_poly.pdbx_strand_id
1 'polypeptide(L)'
;MKIVLTTSMAGLGGTETATVRLGRLLRQHGHDIMLASSDGPLLKEAQALGIRWQPVDFYRGGLFGYLKGMIAYARMLRREQPDIIDCQMARVVPACAIAAKIVSPKTKIIYHSHGLDAATYPKIAKLFDKLGVYIIGNCKHEREKLIRHGFPADRIVYAYNALPPPPRNFLSGKPSKAASCSARCRVWTPSAPCI
;
A
#
# COMPACT_ATOMS: atom_id res chain seq x y z
N MET A 1 -16.49 -3.58 8.48
CA MET A 1 -15.42 -4.55 8.18
C MET A 1 -14.13 -4.10 8.83
N LYS A 2 -13.29 -5.03 9.23
CA LYS A 2 -11.91 -4.79 9.67
C LYS A 2 -10.95 -5.02 8.51
N ILE A 3 -10.15 -4.01 8.18
CA ILE A 3 -9.25 -3.99 7.02
C ILE A 3 -7.84 -3.67 7.49
N VAL A 4 -6.88 -4.49 7.09
CA VAL A 4 -5.46 -4.26 7.33
C VAL A 4 -4.81 -3.72 6.06
N LEU A 5 -4.41 -2.45 6.08
CA LEU A 5 -3.59 -1.85 5.02
C LEU A 5 -2.13 -2.22 5.29
N THR A 6 -1.49 -2.91 4.35
CA THR A 6 -0.12 -3.40 4.49
C THR A 6 0.81 -2.75 3.49
N THR A 7 1.81 -2.02 3.98
CA THR A 7 2.77 -1.28 3.15
C THR A 7 4.10 -1.10 3.87
N SER A 8 5.13 -0.60 3.20
CA SER A 8 6.23 0.09 3.86
C SER A 8 5.88 1.59 3.95
N MET A 9 6.25 2.22 5.07
CA MET A 9 6.16 3.67 5.27
C MET A 9 7.54 4.34 5.35
N ALA A 10 8.62 3.62 5.03
CA ALA A 10 9.98 4.12 5.25
C ALA A 10 10.33 5.37 4.42
N GLY A 11 9.59 5.66 3.35
CA GLY A 11 9.77 6.83 2.50
C GLY A 11 8.57 7.80 2.52
N LEU A 12 8.77 8.97 1.91
CA LEU A 12 7.68 9.87 1.54
C LEU A 12 7.43 9.73 0.04
N GLY A 13 6.53 8.82 -0.34
CA GLY A 13 6.21 8.50 -1.73
C GLY A 13 4.71 8.51 -2.03
N GLY A 14 4.40 8.17 -3.29
CA GLY A 14 3.03 8.09 -3.79
C GLY A 14 2.22 7.00 -3.11
N THR A 15 2.82 5.83 -2.87
CA THR A 15 2.16 4.67 -2.27
C THR A 15 1.78 4.93 -0.81
N GLU A 16 2.68 5.51 -0.03
CA GLU A 16 2.43 5.87 1.38
C GLU A 16 1.29 6.87 1.49
N THR A 17 1.33 7.92 0.65
CA THR A 17 0.30 8.96 0.60
C THR A 17 -1.05 8.39 0.19
N ALA A 18 -1.07 7.54 -0.85
CA ALA A 18 -2.28 6.86 -1.31
C ALA A 18 -2.86 5.95 -0.23
N THR A 19 -2.00 5.23 0.51
CA THR A 19 -2.41 4.33 1.60
C THR A 19 -3.11 5.09 2.72
N VAL A 20 -2.53 6.21 3.19
CA VAL A 20 -3.14 7.02 4.27
C VAL A 20 -4.47 7.63 3.82
N ARG A 21 -4.55 8.10 2.56
CA ARG A 21 -5.81 8.63 1.99
C ARG A 21 -6.89 7.56 1.88
N LEU A 22 -6.53 6.36 1.40
CA LEU A 22 -7.45 5.23 1.35
C LEU A 22 -7.92 4.85 2.75
N GLY A 23 -7.01 4.78 3.73
CA GLY A 23 -7.34 4.53 5.12
C GLY A 23 -8.31 5.56 5.70
N ARG A 24 -8.11 6.85 5.40
CA ARG A 24 -9.03 7.93 5.77
C ARG A 24 -10.43 7.71 5.17
N LEU A 25 -10.49 7.44 3.87
CA LEU A 25 -11.76 7.25 3.16
C LEU A 25 -12.53 6.05 3.70
N LEU A 26 -11.85 4.90 3.89
CA LEU A 26 -12.47 3.70 4.44
C LEU A 26 -12.95 3.91 5.89
N ARG A 27 -12.19 4.67 6.69
CA ARG A 27 -12.61 5.10 8.03
C ARG A 27 -13.89 5.93 8.00
N GLN A 28 -13.97 6.91 7.09
CA GLN A 28 -15.17 7.73 6.91
C GLN A 28 -16.40 6.90 6.52
N HIS A 29 -16.20 5.75 5.89
CA HIS A 29 -17.26 4.78 5.57
C HIS A 29 -17.51 3.75 6.69
N GLY A 30 -17.00 3.98 7.91
CA GLY A 30 -17.31 3.17 9.08
C GLY A 30 -16.53 1.85 9.20
N HIS A 31 -15.40 1.71 8.50
CA HIS A 31 -14.55 0.51 8.60
C HIS A 31 -13.51 0.61 9.73
N ASP A 32 -13.12 -0.53 10.32
CA ASP A 32 -11.99 -0.62 11.26
C ASP A 32 -10.69 -0.80 10.49
N ILE A 33 -9.85 0.23 10.43
CA ILE A 33 -8.60 0.26 9.69
C ILE A 33 -7.42 0.11 10.64
N MET A 34 -6.58 -0.86 10.31
CA MET A 34 -5.25 -1.04 10.88
C MET A 34 -4.20 -0.88 9.79
N LEU A 35 -3.16 -0.11 10.06
CA LEU A 35 -1.97 0.02 9.24
C LEU A 35 -0.90 -0.94 9.76
N ALA A 36 -0.54 -1.93 8.96
CA ALA A 36 0.58 -2.83 9.21
C ALA A 36 1.77 -2.40 8.35
N SER A 37 2.71 -1.67 8.94
CA SER A 37 3.82 -1.09 8.18
C SER A 37 5.08 -0.88 9.01
N SER A 38 6.19 -0.60 8.32
CA SER A 38 7.38 0.00 8.95
C SER A 38 7.03 1.38 9.52
N ASP A 39 7.90 1.92 10.36
CA ASP A 39 7.80 3.32 10.79
C ASP A 39 8.02 4.27 9.59
N GLY A 40 7.53 5.51 9.69
CA GLY A 40 7.53 6.47 8.59
C GLY A 40 6.93 7.85 8.88
N PRO A 41 7.17 8.83 7.99
CA PRO A 41 6.79 10.23 8.19
C PRO A 41 5.27 10.45 8.24
N LEU A 42 4.48 9.64 7.51
CA LEU A 42 3.02 9.75 7.48
C LEU A 42 2.31 8.99 8.61
N LEU A 43 3.04 8.31 9.48
CA LEU A 43 2.46 7.50 10.54
C LEU A 43 1.67 8.36 11.54
N LYS A 44 2.22 9.52 11.93
CA LYS A 44 1.55 10.46 12.85
C LYS A 44 0.24 10.97 12.26
N GLU A 45 0.23 11.26 10.96
CA GLU A 45 -1.00 11.64 10.26
C GLU A 45 -2.02 10.50 10.28
N ALA A 46 -1.60 9.26 9.98
CA ALA A 46 -2.48 8.10 10.03
C ALA A 46 -3.10 7.90 11.42
N GLN A 47 -2.28 7.99 12.48
CA GLN A 47 -2.75 7.85 13.86
C GLN A 47 -3.71 8.99 14.27
N ALA A 48 -3.47 10.22 13.83
CA ALA A 48 -4.36 11.35 14.07
C ALA A 48 -5.75 11.15 13.41
N LEU A 49 -5.83 10.33 12.36
CA LEU A 49 -7.08 9.91 11.72
C LEU A 49 -7.75 8.71 12.43
N GLY A 50 -7.22 8.30 13.59
CA GLY A 50 -7.67 7.15 14.35
C GLY A 50 -7.25 5.80 13.78
N ILE A 51 -6.36 5.76 12.78
CA ILE A 51 -5.86 4.50 12.19
C ILE A 51 -4.93 3.81 13.20
N ARG A 52 -5.28 2.57 13.57
CA ARG A 52 -4.44 1.77 14.48
C ARG A 52 -3.18 1.36 13.74
N TRP A 53 -2.03 1.35 14.41
CA TRP A 53 -0.77 0.95 13.80
C TRP A 53 -0.22 -0.33 14.43
N GLN A 54 0.21 -1.26 13.58
CA GLN A 54 0.99 -2.42 13.96
C GLN A 54 2.34 -2.36 13.23
N PRO A 55 3.47 -2.24 13.96
CA PRO A 55 4.78 -2.26 13.31
C PRO A 55 5.06 -3.62 12.68
N VAL A 56 5.32 -3.64 11.37
CA VAL A 56 5.76 -4.81 10.59
C VAL A 56 6.72 -4.36 9.49
N ASP A 57 7.87 -5.02 9.37
CA ASP A 57 8.88 -4.70 8.35
C ASP A 57 9.22 -5.95 7.53
N PHE A 58 9.12 -5.85 6.20
CA PHE A 58 9.45 -6.90 5.23
C PHE A 58 10.66 -6.56 4.34
N TYR A 59 11.31 -5.41 4.59
CA TYR A 59 12.35 -4.84 3.75
C TYR A 59 13.72 -4.83 4.44
N ARG A 60 13.77 -4.72 5.77
CA ARG A 60 15.02 -4.79 6.53
C ARG A 60 15.42 -6.22 6.89
N GLY A 61 16.74 -6.49 6.94
CA GLY A 61 17.29 -7.75 7.47
C GLY A 61 17.23 -8.95 6.51
N GLY A 62 17.07 -8.74 5.20
CA GLY A 62 17.10 -9.80 4.19
C GLY A 62 16.01 -10.86 4.40
N LEU A 63 16.34 -12.13 4.14
CA LEU A 63 15.39 -13.25 4.27
C LEU A 63 14.96 -13.50 5.72
N PHE A 64 15.88 -13.40 6.67
CA PHE A 64 15.58 -13.54 8.10
C PHE A 64 14.62 -12.45 8.58
N GLY A 65 14.85 -11.21 8.15
CA GLY A 65 13.95 -10.09 8.43
C GLY A 65 12.56 -10.29 7.82
N TYR A 66 12.50 -10.79 6.57
CA TYR A 66 11.24 -11.13 5.91
C TYR A 66 10.43 -12.18 6.69
N LEU A 67 11.09 -13.25 7.16
CA LEU A 67 10.45 -14.29 7.97
C LEU A 67 9.99 -13.76 9.33
N LYS A 68 10.82 -12.93 9.99
CA LYS A 68 10.44 -12.26 11.24
C LYS A 68 9.22 -11.37 11.04
N GLY A 69 9.17 -10.61 9.94
CA GLY A 69 8.01 -9.82 9.52
C GLY A 69 6.78 -10.69 9.33
N MET A 70 6.90 -11.83 8.64
CA MET A 70 5.80 -12.78 8.44
C MET A 70 5.27 -13.34 9.76
N ILE A 71 6.14 -13.71 10.70
CA ILE A 71 5.73 -14.22 12.03
C ILE A 71 5.00 -13.13 12.82
N ALA A 72 5.52 -11.90 12.84
CA ALA A 72 4.88 -10.77 13.49
C ALA A 72 3.49 -10.49 12.87
N TYR A 73 3.41 -10.51 11.54
CA TYR A 73 2.16 -10.35 10.80
C TYR A 73 1.15 -11.46 11.12
N ALA A 74 1.59 -12.72 11.16
CA ALA A 74 0.72 -13.85 11.53
C ALA A 74 0.20 -13.74 12.98
N ARG A 75 1.02 -13.26 13.93
CA ARG A 75 0.55 -13.00 15.30
C ARG A 75 -0.53 -11.91 15.33
N MET A 76 -0.35 -10.84 14.57
CA MET A 76 -1.36 -9.79 14.40
C MET A 76 -2.64 -10.36 13.79
N LEU A 77 -2.55 -11.11 12.69
CA LEU A 77 -3.73 -11.70 12.04
C LEU A 77 -4.49 -12.64 12.97
N ARG A 78 -3.79 -13.46 13.76
CA ARG A 78 -4.44 -14.37 14.72
C ARG A 78 -5.29 -13.60 15.74
N ARG A 79 -4.80 -12.45 16.21
CA ARG A 79 -5.50 -11.58 17.19
C ARG A 79 -6.62 -10.78 16.53
N GLU A 80 -6.36 -10.20 15.38
CA GLU A 80 -7.26 -9.21 14.78
C GLU A 80 -8.35 -9.84 13.90
N GLN A 81 -8.07 -10.98 13.26
CA GLN A 81 -8.95 -11.67 12.31
C GLN A 81 -9.64 -10.69 11.34
N PRO A 82 -8.89 -9.95 10.49
CA PRO A 82 -9.48 -8.98 9.59
C PRO A 82 -10.34 -9.65 8.51
N ASP A 83 -11.29 -8.91 7.96
CA ASP A 83 -12.06 -9.36 6.80
C ASP A 83 -11.19 -9.28 5.53
N ILE A 84 -10.36 -8.24 5.44
CA ILE A 84 -9.54 -7.92 4.27
C ILE A 84 -8.12 -7.54 4.70
N ILE A 85 -7.14 -8.08 3.99
CA ILE A 85 -5.78 -7.55 3.91
C ILE A 85 -5.66 -6.85 2.56
N ASP A 86 -5.24 -5.59 2.58
CA ASP A 86 -4.97 -4.81 1.39
C ASP A 86 -3.48 -4.46 1.32
N CYS A 87 -2.77 -5.14 0.42
CA CYS A 87 -1.35 -4.97 0.18
C CYS A 87 -1.09 -3.86 -0.85
N GLN A 88 -0.26 -2.89 -0.49
CA GLN A 88 0.07 -1.75 -1.34
C GLN A 88 1.36 -1.94 -2.14
N MET A 89 2.09 -3.02 -1.87
CA MET A 89 3.38 -3.32 -2.50
C MET A 89 3.46 -4.81 -2.84
N ALA A 90 4.00 -5.18 -4.00
CA ALA A 90 4.02 -6.59 -4.44
C ALA A 90 4.84 -7.50 -3.51
N ARG A 91 5.94 -6.99 -2.94
CA ARG A 91 6.86 -7.76 -2.09
C ARG A 91 6.19 -8.38 -0.85
N VAL A 92 5.19 -7.69 -0.27
CA VAL A 92 4.55 -8.14 0.97
C VAL A 92 3.46 -9.18 0.72
N VAL A 93 2.92 -9.25 -0.50
CA VAL A 93 1.77 -10.10 -0.86
C VAL A 93 2.01 -11.58 -0.52
N PRO A 94 3.15 -12.22 -0.89
CA PRO A 94 3.37 -13.63 -0.57
C PRO A 94 3.35 -13.91 0.93
N ALA A 95 4.03 -13.09 1.75
CA ALA A 95 4.04 -13.25 3.19
C ALA A 95 2.64 -13.08 3.80
N CYS A 96 1.92 -12.04 3.38
CA CYS A 96 0.57 -11.77 3.90
C CYS A 96 -0.40 -12.89 3.52
N ALA A 97 -0.34 -13.35 2.27
CA ALA A 97 -1.21 -14.41 1.77
C ALA A 97 -0.95 -15.75 2.45
N ILE A 98 0.31 -16.14 2.61
CA ILE A 98 0.70 -17.37 3.31
C ILE A 98 0.30 -17.28 4.79
N ALA A 99 0.59 -16.17 5.45
CA ALA A 99 0.20 -15.97 6.85
C ALA A 99 -1.34 -16.06 7.02
N ALA A 100 -2.10 -15.39 6.16
CA ALA A 100 -3.57 -15.42 6.20
C ALA A 100 -4.11 -16.84 6.02
N LYS A 101 -3.62 -17.60 5.02
CA LYS A 101 -4.05 -18.99 4.80
C LYS A 101 -3.84 -19.89 6.02
N ILE A 102 -2.81 -19.63 6.82
CA ILE A 102 -2.48 -20.43 8.01
C ILE A 102 -3.30 -20.01 9.23
N VAL A 103 -3.41 -18.70 9.51
CA VAL A 103 -3.93 -18.22 10.80
C VAL A 103 -5.25 -17.44 10.72
N SER A 104 -5.69 -17.06 9.52
CA SER A 104 -6.95 -16.35 9.29
C SER A 104 -7.54 -16.70 7.91
N PRO A 105 -7.94 -17.98 7.70
CA PRO A 105 -8.29 -18.51 6.37
C PRO A 105 -9.53 -17.85 5.75
N LYS A 106 -10.34 -17.13 6.54
CA LYS A 106 -11.50 -16.36 6.04
C LYS A 106 -11.11 -15.00 5.46
N THR A 107 -9.93 -14.47 5.81
CA THR A 107 -9.43 -13.17 5.35
C THR A 107 -9.27 -13.18 3.83
N LYS A 108 -9.80 -12.15 3.16
CA LYS A 108 -9.57 -11.90 1.73
C LYS A 108 -8.34 -11.03 1.53
N ILE A 109 -7.63 -11.24 0.42
CA ILE A 109 -6.39 -10.52 0.12
C ILE A 109 -6.57 -9.72 -1.15
N ILE A 110 -6.34 -8.42 -1.05
CA ILE A 110 -6.32 -7.46 -2.15
C ILE A 110 -4.88 -6.97 -2.34
N TYR A 111 -4.48 -6.76 -3.59
CA TYR A 111 -3.22 -6.11 -3.94
C TYR A 111 -3.49 -4.90 -4.84
N HIS A 112 -3.03 -3.73 -4.40
CA HIS A 112 -2.99 -2.52 -5.22
C HIS A 112 -1.69 -2.47 -6.04
N SER A 113 -1.84 -2.55 -7.36
CA SER A 113 -0.72 -2.49 -8.29
C SER A 113 -0.46 -1.06 -8.73
N HIS A 114 0.64 -0.48 -8.27
CA HIS A 114 1.08 0.89 -8.57
C HIS A 114 2.11 0.96 -9.72
N GLY A 115 2.22 -0.10 -10.51
CA GLY A 115 3.30 -0.27 -11.48
C GLY A 115 4.45 -1.10 -10.91
N LEU A 116 4.96 -2.00 -11.74
CA LEU A 116 6.10 -2.87 -11.46
C LEU A 116 7.13 -2.80 -12.57
N ASP A 117 8.35 -3.28 -12.29
CA ASP A 117 9.35 -3.53 -13.32
C ASP A 117 8.86 -4.59 -14.31
N ALA A 118 9.17 -4.41 -15.59
CA ALA A 118 8.68 -5.26 -16.67
C ALA A 118 8.99 -6.76 -16.45
N ALA A 119 10.17 -7.07 -15.90
CA ALA A 119 10.60 -8.43 -15.63
C ALA A 119 9.80 -9.13 -14.49
N THR A 120 9.06 -8.35 -13.68
CA THR A 120 8.37 -8.85 -12.49
C THR A 120 6.96 -9.36 -12.80
N TYR A 121 6.28 -8.80 -13.82
CA TYR A 121 4.89 -9.15 -14.13
C TYR A 121 4.64 -10.64 -14.41
N PRO A 122 5.44 -11.36 -15.23
CA PRO A 122 5.19 -12.77 -15.50
C PRO A 122 5.24 -13.64 -14.23
N LYS A 123 6.15 -13.28 -13.31
CA LYS A 123 6.35 -14.02 -12.05
C LYS A 123 5.20 -13.75 -11.10
N ILE A 124 4.84 -12.48 -10.90
CA ILE A 124 3.81 -12.12 -9.93
C ILE A 124 2.40 -12.49 -10.40
N ALA A 125 2.10 -12.43 -11.70
CA ALA A 125 0.80 -12.84 -12.23
C ALA A 125 0.51 -14.32 -11.88
N LYS A 126 1.47 -15.21 -12.18
CA LYS A 126 1.36 -16.64 -11.85
C LYS A 126 1.34 -16.91 -10.35
N LEU A 127 2.18 -16.21 -9.59
CA LEU A 127 2.26 -16.40 -8.14
C LEU A 127 0.98 -15.94 -7.44
N PHE A 128 0.46 -14.76 -7.81
CA PHE A 128 -0.68 -14.14 -7.13
C PHE A 128 -1.99 -14.85 -7.47
N ASP A 129 -2.10 -15.41 -8.68
CA ASP A 129 -3.20 -16.30 -9.03
C ASP A 129 -3.26 -17.51 -8.09
N LYS A 130 -2.14 -18.24 -7.92
CA LYS A 130 -2.03 -19.37 -6.98
C LYS A 130 -2.30 -18.98 -5.52
N LEU A 131 -1.99 -17.74 -5.15
CA LEU A 131 -2.24 -17.23 -3.81
C LEU A 131 -3.70 -16.82 -3.59
N GLY A 132 -4.53 -16.74 -4.63
CA GLY A 132 -5.93 -16.35 -4.52
C GLY A 132 -6.12 -14.86 -4.24
N VAL A 133 -5.17 -14.03 -4.69
CA VAL A 133 -5.19 -12.58 -4.50
C VAL A 133 -6.17 -11.93 -5.47
N TYR A 134 -6.87 -10.89 -5.05
CA TYR A 134 -7.63 -10.00 -5.92
C TYR A 134 -6.81 -8.75 -6.22
N ILE A 135 -6.75 -8.29 -7.47
CA ILE A 135 -5.89 -7.16 -7.84
C ILE A 135 -6.71 -5.92 -8.21
N ILE A 136 -6.26 -4.76 -7.73
CA ILE A 136 -6.70 -3.44 -8.18
C ILE A 136 -5.51 -2.75 -8.85
N GLY A 137 -5.52 -2.64 -10.17
CA GLY A 137 -4.54 -1.84 -10.90
C GLY A 137 -4.78 -0.35 -10.72
N ASN A 138 -3.72 0.46 -10.61
CA ASN A 138 -3.82 1.91 -10.52
C ASN A 138 -4.38 2.59 -11.79
N CYS A 139 -4.48 1.86 -12.90
CA CYS A 139 -5.03 2.33 -14.16
C CYS A 139 -5.42 1.15 -15.06
N LYS A 140 -6.15 1.45 -16.14
CA LYS A 140 -6.52 0.48 -17.17
C LYS A 140 -5.30 -0.25 -17.75
N HIS A 141 -4.21 0.49 -18.04
CA HIS A 141 -3.00 -0.08 -18.62
C HIS A 141 -2.34 -1.11 -17.70
N GLU A 142 -2.29 -0.84 -16.39
CA GLU A 142 -1.70 -1.75 -15.41
C GLU A 142 -2.50 -3.05 -15.30
N ARG A 143 -3.83 -2.95 -15.26
CA ARG A 143 -4.72 -4.12 -15.32
C ARG A 143 -4.45 -4.97 -16.57
N GLU A 144 -4.46 -4.33 -17.74
CA GLU A 144 -4.25 -5.03 -19.02
C GLU A 144 -2.88 -5.69 -19.10
N LYS A 145 -1.85 -5.07 -18.52
CA LYS A 145 -0.50 -5.64 -18.44
C LYS A 145 -0.47 -6.92 -17.61
N LEU A 146 -1.11 -6.94 -16.45
CA LEU A 146 -1.22 -8.15 -15.62
C LEU A 146 -2.00 -9.26 -16.30
N ILE A 147 -3.10 -8.93 -16.98
CA ILE A 147 -3.89 -9.89 -17.77
C ILE A 147 -3.04 -10.47 -18.91
N ARG A 148 -2.31 -9.63 -19.66
CA ARG A 148 -1.38 -10.08 -20.71
C ARG A 148 -0.30 -11.04 -20.20
N HIS A 149 0.09 -10.91 -18.93
CA HIS A 149 1.04 -11.81 -18.28
C HIS A 149 0.39 -13.03 -17.62
N GLY A 150 -0.90 -13.27 -17.85
CA GLY A 150 -1.62 -14.47 -17.46
C GLY A 150 -2.41 -14.37 -16.16
N PHE A 151 -2.63 -13.16 -15.62
CA PHE A 151 -3.50 -13.00 -14.46
C PHE A 151 -4.99 -13.09 -14.86
N PRO A 152 -5.85 -13.78 -14.10
CA PRO A 152 -7.28 -13.96 -14.43
C PRO A 152 -8.06 -12.64 -14.52
N ALA A 153 -8.74 -12.42 -15.64
CA ALA A 153 -9.44 -11.15 -15.93
C ALA A 153 -10.66 -10.88 -15.04
N ASP A 154 -11.25 -11.92 -14.45
CA ASP A 154 -12.38 -11.88 -13.52
C ASP A 154 -11.95 -11.53 -12.08
N ARG A 155 -10.65 -11.59 -11.79
CA ARG A 155 -10.07 -11.35 -10.45
C ARG A 155 -9.25 -10.07 -10.36
N ILE A 156 -9.38 -9.19 -11.35
CA ILE A 156 -8.67 -7.92 -11.44
C ILE A 156 -9.55 -6.79 -11.98
N VAL A 157 -9.52 -5.67 -11.27
CA VAL A 157 -10.13 -4.39 -11.69
C VAL A 157 -9.09 -3.29 -11.70
N TYR A 158 -9.50 -2.07 -12.03
CA TYR A 158 -8.63 -0.90 -11.95
C TYR A 158 -9.38 0.27 -11.31
N ALA A 159 -8.63 1.11 -10.61
CA ALA A 159 -9.09 2.38 -10.07
C ALA A 159 -7.96 3.40 -10.19
N TYR A 160 -8.25 4.56 -10.78
CA TYR A 160 -7.27 5.64 -10.89
C TYR A 160 -6.98 6.26 -9.53
N ASN A 161 -5.71 6.59 -9.29
CA ASN A 161 -5.31 7.29 -8.07
C ASN A 161 -5.97 8.67 -7.99
N ALA A 162 -6.71 8.91 -6.91
CA ALA A 162 -7.30 10.22 -6.65
C ALA A 162 -6.24 11.20 -6.13
N LEU A 163 -6.09 12.31 -6.85
CA LEU A 163 -5.32 13.46 -6.40
C LEU A 163 -6.21 14.41 -5.61
N PRO A 164 -5.66 15.14 -4.63
CA PRO A 164 -6.44 16.17 -3.94
C PRO A 164 -6.83 17.24 -4.95
N PRO A 165 -7.96 17.93 -4.74
CA PRO A 165 -8.30 19.08 -5.57
C PRO A 165 -7.15 20.09 -5.53
N PRO A 166 -6.81 20.70 -6.68
CA PRO A 166 -5.77 21.70 -6.71
C PRO A 166 -6.16 22.88 -5.78
N PRO A 167 -5.18 23.60 -5.21
CA PRO A 167 -5.47 24.82 -4.47
C PRO A 167 -6.34 25.77 -5.30
N ARG A 168 -7.27 26.49 -4.67
CA ARG A 168 -8.16 27.43 -5.39
C ARG A 168 -7.42 28.43 -6.29
N ASN A 169 -6.17 28.75 -5.95
CA ASN A 169 -5.34 29.71 -6.70
C ASN A 169 -4.50 29.05 -7.81
N PHE A 170 -4.52 27.74 -7.95
CA PHE A 170 -3.72 27.01 -8.95
C PHE A 170 -4.19 27.31 -10.38
N LEU A 171 -5.50 27.46 -10.58
CA LEU A 171 -6.10 27.76 -11.89
C LEU A 171 -6.13 29.25 -12.22
N SER A 172 -5.94 30.13 -11.23
CA SER A 172 -6.06 31.59 -11.44
C SER A 172 -4.76 32.26 -11.86
N GLY A 173 -3.65 31.51 -11.96
CA GLY A 173 -2.34 32.02 -12.38
C GLY A 173 -1.73 33.09 -11.45
N LYS A 174 -2.39 33.44 -10.34
CA LYS A 174 -1.89 34.42 -9.39
C LYS A 174 -0.96 33.72 -8.39
N PRO A 175 0.32 34.12 -8.28
CA PRO A 175 1.19 33.56 -7.26
C PRO A 175 0.54 33.78 -5.90
N SER A 176 0.39 32.72 -5.10
CA SER A 176 -0.03 32.89 -3.72
C SER A 176 1.03 33.78 -3.05
N LYS A 177 0.62 34.91 -2.46
CA LYS A 177 1.50 35.68 -1.58
C LYS A 177 2.13 34.68 -0.61
N ALA A 178 3.45 34.58 -0.66
CA ALA A 178 4.20 33.60 0.10
C ALA A 178 3.74 33.64 1.55
N ALA A 179 3.04 32.59 2.00
CA ALA A 179 3.05 32.26 3.41
C ALA A 179 4.53 31.98 3.70
N SER A 180 5.13 32.82 4.54
CA SER A 180 6.52 32.76 4.94
C SER A 180 6.93 31.31 5.13
N CYS A 181 7.75 30.80 4.21
CA CYS A 181 8.33 29.49 4.28
C CYS A 181 9.29 29.53 5.48
N SER A 182 8.80 29.18 6.67
CA SER A 182 9.65 28.98 7.83
C SER A 182 10.62 27.85 7.46
N ALA A 183 11.89 28.22 7.36
CA ALA A 183 12.99 27.42 6.90
C ALA A 183 13.00 26.00 7.49
N ARG A 184 12.48 25.03 6.75
CA ARG A 184 12.85 23.61 6.86
C ARG A 184 12.40 22.75 5.66
N CYS A 185 12.36 23.31 4.45
CA CYS A 185 12.43 22.49 3.25
C CYS A 185 13.92 22.26 2.95
N ARG A 186 14.47 21.11 3.37
CA ARG A 186 15.74 20.64 2.81
C ARG A 186 15.48 20.33 1.34
N VAL A 187 16.24 21.03 0.52
CA VAL A 187 16.41 20.88 -0.92
C VAL A 187 16.30 19.41 -1.33
N TRP A 188 15.39 19.14 -2.25
CA TRP A 188 15.31 17.90 -2.99
C TRP A 188 16.55 17.81 -3.89
N THR A 189 17.57 17.07 -3.45
CA THR A 189 18.72 16.74 -4.29
C THR A 189 18.36 15.54 -5.16
N PRO A 190 18.41 15.63 -6.50
CA PRO A 190 18.23 14.49 -7.39
C PRO A 190 19.53 13.68 -7.37
N SER A 191 19.68 12.81 -6.38
CA SER A 191 20.80 11.87 -6.33
C SER A 191 20.40 10.59 -5.60
N ALA A 192 19.57 9.80 -6.26
CA ALA A 192 19.57 8.35 -6.07
C ALA A 192 19.23 7.70 -7.43
N PRO A 193 20.15 6.93 -8.04
CA PRO A 193 19.83 6.19 -9.25
C PRO A 193 18.76 5.14 -8.93
N CYS A 194 17.81 4.99 -9.85
CA CYS A 194 16.91 3.84 -9.87
C CYS A 194 17.76 2.57 -10.05
N ILE A 195 17.75 1.70 -9.04
CA ILE A 195 18.16 0.29 -9.12
C ILE A 195 17.10 -0.52 -8.37
#